data_AF-A0A4R9GQG6-F1
#
_entry.id   AF-A0A4R9GQG6-F1
#
_cell.length_a   1.000
_cell.length_b   1.000
_cell.length_c   1.000
_cell.angle_alpha   90.00
_cell.angle_beta   90.00
_cell.angle_gamma   90.00
#
_symmetry.space_group_name_H-M   'P 1'
#
loop_
_entity.id
_entity.type
_entity.pdbx_description
1 polymer ?
#
loop_
_entity_poly.entity_id
_entity_poly.type
_entity_poly.pdbx_seq_one_letter_code
_entity_poly.pdbx_strand_id
1 'polypeptide(L)'
;MKEKNNHETLLFFYLHSDLLEEIWNEYKRQPNRVRAIHLLDFTLDSFPIYEDVSKMLPNVIGKVKSPEIPSENGGEYELKKLKLSIRISAELSAAGERKTQSKLASKKQSHLNTKYFWELQKEFLSEKNGKMRDLLEENAQNVIRFNNELELQLIEHYGFNYRKKISIDVL
;
A
#
# COMPACT_ATOMS: atom_id res chain seq x y z
N MET A 1 -9.56 -16.72 10.96
CA MET A 1 -10.12 -15.52 10.32
C MET A 1 -11.29 -15.97 9.46
N LYS A 2 -12.45 -15.30 9.54
CA LYS A 2 -13.53 -15.58 8.58
C LYS A 2 -13.02 -15.21 7.19
N GLU A 3 -13.20 -16.09 6.21
CA GLU A 3 -12.91 -15.75 4.81
C GLU A 3 -13.70 -14.49 4.46
N LYS A 4 -13.00 -13.41 4.04
CA LYS A 4 -13.66 -12.21 3.53
C LYS A 4 -14.47 -12.63 2.30
N ASN A 5 -15.72 -12.16 2.20
CA ASN A 5 -16.47 -12.35 0.96
C ASN A 5 -15.73 -11.62 -0.17
N ASN A 6 -15.71 -12.17 -1.39
CA ASN A 6 -15.16 -11.53 -2.58
C ASN A 6 -15.61 -10.06 -2.71
N HIS A 7 -16.86 -9.77 -2.33
CA HIS A 7 -17.41 -8.42 -2.34
C HIS A 7 -16.70 -7.47 -1.37
N GLU A 8 -16.38 -7.94 -0.15
CA GLU A 8 -15.69 -7.16 0.87
C GLU A 8 -14.23 -6.88 0.47
N THR A 9 -13.57 -7.87 -0.13
CA THR A 9 -12.20 -7.72 -0.64
C THR A 9 -12.11 -6.65 -1.73
N LEU A 10 -13.03 -6.71 -2.70
CA LEU A 10 -13.10 -5.70 -3.76
C LEU A 10 -13.46 -4.32 -3.22
N LEU A 11 -14.45 -4.23 -2.32
CA LEU A 11 -14.82 -2.96 -1.68
C LEU A 11 -13.62 -2.32 -0.97
N PHE A 12 -12.87 -3.13 -0.22
CA PHE A 12 -11.69 -2.66 0.50
C PHE A 12 -10.60 -2.17 -0.46
N PHE A 13 -10.36 -2.88 -1.57
CA PHE A 13 -9.45 -2.44 -2.63
C PHE A 13 -9.83 -1.07 -3.22
N TYR A 14 -11.09 -0.88 -3.60
CA TYR A 14 -11.54 0.38 -4.20
C TYR A 14 -11.45 1.55 -3.21
N LEU A 15 -11.93 1.35 -1.98
CA LEU A 15 -11.86 2.37 -0.94
C LEU A 15 -10.41 2.77 -0.62
N HIS A 16 -9.52 1.78 -0.50
CA HIS A 16 -8.11 2.04 -0.24
C HIS A 16 -7.42 2.79 -1.37
N SER A 17 -7.75 2.44 -2.62
CA SER A 17 -7.18 3.10 -3.81
C SER A 17 -7.56 4.58 -3.85
N ASP A 18 -8.82 4.91 -3.57
CA ASP A 18 -9.30 6.30 -3.50
C ASP A 18 -8.59 7.08 -2.39
N LEU A 19 -8.49 6.50 -1.18
CA LEU A 19 -7.82 7.14 -0.05
C LEU A 19 -6.33 7.36 -0.30
N LEU A 20 -5.64 6.41 -0.95
CA LEU A 20 -4.23 6.57 -1.30
C LEU A 20 -4.03 7.74 -2.26
N GLU A 21 -4.89 7.89 -3.27
CA GLU A 21 -4.83 9.03 -4.19
C GLU A 21 -5.10 10.37 -3.49
N GLU A 22 -6.06 10.41 -2.55
CA GLU A 22 -6.32 11.60 -1.73
C GLU A 22 -5.08 11.97 -0.90
N ILE A 23 -4.51 11.00 -0.19
CA ILE A 23 -3.31 11.21 0.65
C ILE A 23 -2.11 11.64 -0.19
N TRP A 24 -1.94 11.07 -1.37
CA TRP A 24 -0.91 11.48 -2.32
C TRP A 24 -1.08 12.94 -2.76
N ASN A 25 -2.31 13.34 -3.09
CA ASN A 25 -2.62 14.71 -3.48
C ASN A 25 -2.42 15.69 -2.33
N GLU A 26 -2.82 15.33 -1.11
CA GLU A 26 -2.53 16.11 0.09
C GLU A 26 -1.03 16.26 0.31
N TYR A 27 -0.28 15.16 0.23
CA TYR A 27 1.17 15.18 0.38
C TYR A 27 1.83 16.12 -0.63
N LYS A 28 1.48 16.03 -1.91
CA LYS A 28 2.01 16.91 -2.96
C LYS A 28 1.77 18.39 -2.69
N ARG A 29 0.57 18.75 -2.21
CA ARG A 29 0.20 20.16 -1.96
C ARG A 29 1.00 20.77 -0.82
N GLN A 30 1.33 19.99 0.21
CA GLN A 30 2.09 20.48 1.35
C GLN A 30 2.94 19.35 1.94
N PRO A 31 4.10 19.06 1.33
CA PRO A 31 4.98 18.00 1.79
C PRO A 31 5.42 18.29 3.23
N ASN A 32 5.02 17.42 4.15
CA ASN A 32 5.45 17.48 5.53
C ASN A 32 5.57 16.07 6.10
N ARG A 33 6.19 15.99 7.27
CA ARG A 33 6.57 14.72 7.90
C ARG A 33 5.37 13.82 8.21
N VAL A 34 4.28 14.40 8.70
CA VAL A 34 3.07 13.65 9.04
C VAL A 34 2.45 13.08 7.77
N ARG A 35 2.35 13.89 6.71
CA ARG A 35 1.84 13.43 5.41
C ARG A 35 2.73 12.39 4.75
N ALA A 36 4.06 12.50 4.89
CA ALA A 36 4.99 11.48 4.40
C ALA A 36 4.75 10.13 5.08
N ILE A 37 4.57 10.14 6.41
CA ILE A 37 4.28 8.92 7.17
C ILE A 37 2.93 8.33 6.76
N HIS A 38 1.89 9.15 6.59
CA HIS A 38 0.58 8.65 6.13
C HIS A 38 0.67 8.06 4.72
N LEU A 39 1.39 8.71 3.81
CA LEU A 39 1.61 8.18 2.47
C LEU A 39 2.34 6.84 2.50
N LEU A 40 3.38 6.72 3.34
CA LEU A 40 4.11 5.47 3.54
C LEU A 40 3.17 4.35 4.03
N ASP A 41 2.34 4.66 5.03
CA ASP A 41 1.40 3.69 5.61
C ASP A 41 0.42 3.17 4.57
N PHE A 42 -0.24 4.06 3.83
CA PHE A 42 -1.21 3.65 2.81
C PHE A 42 -0.55 2.94 1.63
N THR A 43 0.69 3.29 1.28
CA THR A 43 1.47 2.58 0.26
C THR A 43 1.77 1.13 0.71
N LEU A 44 2.17 0.94 1.97
CA LEU A 44 2.42 -0.38 2.56
C LEU A 44 1.15 -1.23 2.66
N ASP A 45 0.05 -0.62 3.09
CA ASP A 45 -1.24 -1.29 3.32
C ASP A 45 -1.88 -1.82 2.02
N SER A 46 -1.43 -1.37 0.84
CA SER A 46 -1.85 -1.92 -0.46
C SER A 46 -1.43 -3.39 -0.68
N PHE A 47 -0.28 -3.82 -0.13
CA PHE A 47 0.27 -5.15 -0.41
C PHE A 47 -0.53 -6.30 0.21
N PRO A 48 -1.03 -6.18 1.46
CA PRO A 48 -2.02 -7.13 1.99
C PRO A 48 -3.31 -7.21 1.16
N ILE A 49 -3.75 -6.11 0.55
CA ILE A 49 -4.91 -6.10 -0.34
C ILE A 49 -4.62 -6.93 -1.59
N TYR A 50 -3.44 -6.78 -2.18
CA TYR A 50 -3.04 -7.56 -3.34
C TYR A 50 -2.95 -9.06 -3.04
N GLU A 51 -2.51 -9.45 -1.84
CA GLU A 51 -2.56 -10.84 -1.39
C GLU A 51 -4.01 -11.37 -1.43
N ASP A 52 -4.95 -10.64 -0.82
CA ASP A 52 -6.37 -11.02 -0.77
C ASP A 52 -6.98 -11.09 -2.18
N VAL A 53 -6.75 -10.07 -3.02
CA VAL A 53 -7.24 -10.04 -4.41
C VAL A 53 -6.60 -11.17 -5.24
N SER A 54 -5.33 -11.52 -5.01
CA SER A 54 -4.65 -12.61 -5.74
C SER A 54 -5.20 -13.99 -5.42
N LYS A 55 -5.68 -14.21 -4.19
CA LYS A 55 -6.38 -15.45 -3.81
C LYS A 55 -7.75 -15.53 -4.47
N MET A 56 -8.45 -14.41 -4.55
CA MET A 56 -9.78 -14.31 -5.16
C MET A 56 -9.74 -14.42 -6.69
N LEU A 57 -8.78 -13.75 -7.34
CA LEU A 57 -8.65 -13.64 -8.80
C LEU A 57 -7.24 -13.99 -9.27
N PRO A 58 -6.81 -15.25 -9.09
CA PRO A 58 -5.45 -15.68 -9.43
C PRO A 58 -5.14 -15.57 -10.92
N ASN A 59 -6.15 -15.45 -11.79
CA ASN A 59 -5.97 -15.26 -13.23
C ASN A 59 -5.73 -13.79 -13.63
N VAL A 60 -6.02 -12.83 -12.74
CA VAL A 60 -5.86 -11.39 -12.98
C VAL A 60 -4.55 -10.91 -12.36
N ILE A 61 -4.36 -11.19 -11.08
CA ILE A 61 -3.19 -10.80 -10.29
C ILE A 61 -2.55 -12.04 -9.68
N GLY A 62 -1.23 -12.10 -9.69
CA GLY A 62 -0.45 -13.19 -9.11
C GLY A 62 0.67 -12.68 -8.23
N LYS A 63 1.00 -13.46 -7.20
CA LYS A 63 2.21 -13.25 -6.40
C LYS A 63 3.40 -13.82 -7.17
N VAL A 64 4.41 -12.99 -7.40
CA VAL A 64 5.69 -13.42 -7.96
C VAL A 64 6.49 -14.07 -6.84
N LYS A 65 6.99 -15.29 -7.08
CA LYS A 65 7.89 -15.96 -6.14
C LYS A 65 9.23 -15.22 -6.17
N SER A 66 9.45 -14.34 -5.20
CA SER A 66 10.74 -13.70 -5.06
C SER A 66 11.81 -14.73 -4.65
N PRO A 67 12.98 -14.76 -5.29
CA PRO A 67 14.03 -15.74 -4.98
C PRO A 67 14.76 -15.47 -3.65
N GLU A 68 14.54 -14.34 -2.98
CA GLU A 68 15.23 -13.98 -1.75
C GLU A 68 14.27 -13.55 -0.62
N ILE A 69 14.66 -13.94 0.59
CA ILE A 69 14.10 -13.74 1.94
C ILE A 69 12.74 -13.02 2.00
N PRO A 70 11.66 -13.70 2.45
CA PRO A 70 10.35 -13.07 2.55
C PRO A 70 10.36 -12.02 3.68
N SER A 71 10.24 -10.74 3.33
CA SER A 71 9.81 -9.73 4.30
C SER A 71 8.30 -9.86 4.52
N GLU A 72 7.82 -9.64 5.74
CA GLU A 72 6.40 -9.83 6.11
C GLU A 72 5.45 -8.92 5.29
N ASN A 73 5.97 -7.85 4.68
CA ASN A 73 5.21 -6.88 3.86
C ASN A 73 5.60 -6.88 2.37
N GLY A 74 6.55 -7.71 1.92
CA GLY A 74 7.26 -7.54 0.65
C GLY A 74 6.98 -8.58 -0.42
N GLY A 75 5.70 -8.90 -0.66
CA GLY A 75 5.32 -9.68 -1.84
C GLY A 75 5.45 -8.84 -3.11
N GLU A 76 6.16 -9.34 -4.13
CA GLU A 76 6.02 -8.80 -5.48
C GLU A 76 4.73 -9.35 -6.10
N TYR A 77 3.94 -8.47 -6.71
CA TYR A 77 2.69 -8.83 -7.39
C TYR A 77 2.75 -8.42 -8.85
N GLU A 78 2.11 -9.21 -9.70
CA GLU A 78 2.06 -8.99 -11.14
C GLU A 78 0.62 -9.05 -11.66
N LEU A 79 0.25 -8.09 -12.52
CA LEU A 79 -0.95 -8.18 -13.36
C LEU A 79 -0.65 -9.08 -14.56
N LYS A 80 -1.19 -10.29 -14.57
CA LYS A 80 -0.79 -11.35 -15.50
C LYS A 80 -0.97 -11.01 -16.98
N LYS A 81 -2.04 -10.28 -17.31
CA LYS A 81 -2.32 -9.88 -18.70
C LYS A 81 -1.38 -8.77 -19.19
N LEU A 82 -0.98 -7.85 -18.31
CA LEU A 82 -0.17 -6.67 -18.66
C LEU A 82 1.33 -6.89 -18.40
N LYS A 83 1.71 -7.94 -17.65
CA LYS A 83 3.07 -8.16 -17.15
C LYS A 83 3.64 -6.96 -16.41
N LEU A 84 2.76 -6.19 -15.77
CA LEU A 84 3.13 -5.08 -14.91
C LEU A 84 3.30 -5.63 -13.49
N SER A 85 4.47 -5.46 -12.90
CA SER A 85 4.72 -5.84 -11.51
C SER A 85 4.87 -4.63 -10.59
N ILE A 86 4.55 -4.87 -9.31
CA ILE A 86 4.76 -3.94 -8.21
C ILE A 86 5.47 -4.68 -7.08
N ARG A 87 6.49 -4.02 -6.53
CA ARG A 87 7.21 -4.44 -5.34
C ARG A 87 7.44 -3.22 -4.48
N ILE A 88 7.44 -3.41 -3.17
CA ILE A 88 7.92 -2.37 -2.27
C ILE A 88 9.44 -2.40 -2.21
N SER A 89 10.07 -1.23 -2.09
CA SER A 89 11.51 -1.16 -1.82
C SER A 89 11.85 -1.71 -0.43
N ALA A 90 13.03 -2.32 -0.30
CA ALA A 90 13.50 -2.89 0.97
C ALA A 90 13.61 -1.81 2.06
N GLU A 91 14.02 -0.60 1.69
CA GLU A 91 14.16 0.54 2.59
C GLU A 91 12.81 1.00 3.16
N LEU A 92 11.75 1.04 2.34
CA LEU A 92 10.41 1.40 2.80
C LEU A 92 9.77 0.26 3.59
N SER A 93 10.00 -1.00 3.21
CA SER A 93 9.58 -2.17 4.00
C SER A 93 10.21 -2.14 5.39
N ALA A 94 11.52 -1.91 5.48
CA ALA A 94 12.24 -1.79 6.75
C ALA A 94 11.78 -0.58 7.58
N ALA A 95 11.39 0.52 6.94
CA ALA A 95 10.75 1.65 7.63
C ALA A 95 9.39 1.26 8.23
N GLY A 96 8.57 0.51 7.50
CA GLY A 96 7.28 -0.02 7.97
C GLY A 96 7.41 -1.04 9.11
N GLU A 97 8.33 -2.01 9.00
CA GLU A 97 8.54 -3.06 10.02
C GLU A 97 9.00 -2.48 11.36
N ARG A 98 9.97 -1.56 11.33
CA ARG A 98 10.44 -0.86 12.52
C ARG A 98 9.30 -0.07 13.22
N LYS A 99 8.32 0.43 12.46
CA LYS A 99 7.10 1.07 13.00
C LYS A 99 6.13 0.08 13.66
N THR A 100 6.01 -1.14 13.14
CA THR A 100 5.09 -2.17 13.68
C THR A 100 5.64 -2.83 14.94
N GLN A 101 6.96 -3.09 14.99
CA GLN A 101 7.63 -3.64 16.18
C GLN A 101 7.53 -2.72 17.40
N SER A 102 7.50 -1.39 17.20
CA SER A 102 7.30 -0.43 18.29
C SER A 102 5.89 -0.50 18.90
N LYS A 103 4.86 -0.86 18.11
CA LYS A 103 3.48 -1.03 18.61
C LYS A 103 3.30 -2.29 19.45
N LEU A 104 3.96 -3.40 19.08
CA LEU A 104 3.86 -4.68 19.82
C LEU A 104 4.54 -4.62 21.19
N ALA A 105 5.62 -3.83 21.33
CA ALA A 105 6.27 -3.58 22.63
C ALA A 105 5.50 -2.58 23.52
N SER A 106 4.48 -1.89 22.98
CA SER A 106 3.90 -0.68 23.59
C SER A 106 2.83 -0.93 24.67
N LYS A 107 2.49 -2.18 25.02
CA LYS A 107 1.60 -2.42 26.18
C LYS A 107 2.24 -2.01 27.53
N LYS A 108 3.54 -1.67 27.57
CA LYS A 108 4.21 -1.21 28.81
C LYS A 108 4.93 0.14 28.74
N GLN A 109 5.13 0.80 27.59
CA GLN A 109 5.98 2.00 27.50
C GLN A 109 5.46 3.06 26.52
N SER A 110 4.70 4.04 27.01
CA SER A 110 4.22 5.20 26.24
C SER A 110 5.34 6.14 25.77
N HIS A 111 6.51 6.11 26.40
CA HIS A 111 7.64 7.00 26.09
C HIS A 111 8.52 6.56 24.89
N LEU A 112 8.34 5.34 24.35
CA LEU A 112 9.14 4.84 23.20
C LEU A 112 8.53 5.21 21.84
N ASN A 113 7.21 5.37 21.76
CA ASN A 113 6.52 5.78 20.53
C ASN A 113 6.94 7.17 20.05
N THR A 114 7.31 8.08 20.96
CA THR A 114 7.80 9.41 20.60
C THR A 114 9.18 9.33 19.95
N LYS A 115 10.14 8.59 20.52
CA LYS A 115 11.52 8.51 20.00
C LYS A 115 11.58 8.02 18.55
N TYR A 116 10.79 7.01 18.19
CA TYR A 116 10.83 6.41 16.86
C TYR A 116 10.08 7.24 15.80
N PHE A 117 8.93 7.85 16.15
CA PHE A 117 8.31 8.88 15.30
C PHE A 117 9.30 10.01 15.02
N TRP A 118 10.06 10.46 16.03
CA TRP A 118 11.11 11.45 15.84
C TRP A 118 12.29 10.96 14.99
N GLU A 119 12.62 9.67 14.97
CA GLU A 119 13.68 9.07 14.13
C GLU A 119 13.26 8.93 12.66
N LEU A 120 12.06 8.40 12.38
CA LEU A 120 11.47 8.40 11.03
C LEU A 120 11.33 9.82 10.48
N GLN A 121 10.90 10.75 11.33
CA GLN A 121 10.88 12.16 10.97
C GLN A 121 12.26 12.67 10.56
N LYS A 122 13.33 12.31 11.27
CA LYS A 122 14.71 12.70 10.94
C LYS A 122 15.19 12.12 9.61
N GLU A 123 14.81 10.88 9.29
CA GLU A 123 15.12 10.23 8.01
C GLU A 123 14.50 10.98 6.82
N PHE A 124 13.25 11.46 6.95
CA PHE A 124 12.58 12.29 5.94
C PHE A 124 13.02 13.77 5.93
N LEU A 125 13.73 14.24 6.96
CA LEU A 125 14.10 15.66 7.13
C LEU A 125 15.54 16.01 6.79
N SER A 126 16.45 15.05 6.76
CA SER A 126 17.84 15.44 6.53
C SER A 126 17.93 16.01 5.12
N GLU A 127 18.30 17.29 4.98
CA GLU A 127 18.44 17.97 3.68
C GLU A 127 19.46 17.26 2.76
N LYS A 128 20.28 16.36 3.31
CA LYS A 128 21.17 15.44 2.58
C LYS A 128 20.49 14.19 1.99
N ASN A 129 19.27 13.83 2.39
CA ASN A 129 18.56 12.60 1.99
C ASN A 129 17.24 12.87 1.23
N GLY A 130 17.28 13.64 0.15
CA GLY A 130 16.19 13.63 -0.85
C GLY A 130 15.79 12.21 -1.27
N LYS A 131 16.75 11.27 -1.25
CA LYS A 131 16.57 9.86 -1.60
C LYS A 131 15.39 9.15 -0.95
N MET A 132 15.14 9.31 0.36
CA MET A 132 14.03 8.59 1.02
C MET A 132 12.67 9.17 0.62
N ARG A 133 12.62 10.49 0.43
CA ARG A 133 11.44 11.17 -0.09
C ARG A 133 11.18 10.77 -1.54
N ASP A 134 12.18 10.84 -2.40
CA ASP A 134 12.08 10.47 -3.80
C ASP A 134 11.64 9.00 -3.94
N LEU A 135 12.20 8.12 -3.10
CA LEU A 135 11.82 6.70 -3.07
C LEU A 135 10.36 6.49 -2.64
N LEU A 136 9.89 7.24 -1.63
CA LEU A 136 8.49 7.21 -1.20
C LEU A 136 7.56 7.72 -2.30
N GLU A 137 7.91 8.85 -2.93
CA GLU A 137 7.15 9.43 -4.04
C GLU A 137 7.05 8.46 -5.22
N GLU A 138 8.17 7.85 -5.61
CA GLU A 138 8.24 6.85 -6.68
C GLU A 138 7.40 5.61 -6.34
N ASN A 139 7.54 5.05 -5.13
CA ASN A 139 6.77 3.86 -4.73
C ASN A 139 5.27 4.15 -4.67
N ALA A 140 4.85 5.29 -4.11
CA ALA A 140 3.45 5.68 -4.07
C ALA A 140 2.85 5.82 -5.47
N GLN A 141 3.57 6.46 -6.40
CA GLN A 141 3.14 6.58 -7.79
C GLN A 141 3.02 5.22 -8.48
N ASN A 142 3.97 4.32 -8.23
CA ASN A 142 3.94 2.97 -8.79
C ASN A 142 2.75 2.17 -8.27
N VAL A 143 2.42 2.29 -6.97
CA VAL A 143 1.22 1.67 -6.38
C VAL A 143 -0.06 2.24 -6.98
N ILE A 144 -0.17 3.58 -7.12
CA ILE A 144 -1.34 4.22 -7.76
C ILE A 144 -1.49 3.73 -9.20
N ARG A 145 -0.41 3.71 -9.98
CA ARG A 145 -0.43 3.19 -11.35
C ARG A 145 -0.88 1.72 -11.38
N PHE A 146 -0.35 0.89 -10.49
CA PHE A 146 -0.73 -0.51 -10.40
C PHE A 146 -2.22 -0.68 -10.05
N ASN A 147 -2.75 0.11 -9.11
CA ASN A 147 -4.16 0.11 -8.75
C ASN A 147 -5.06 0.48 -9.93
N ASN A 148 -4.70 1.50 -10.69
CA ASN A 148 -5.46 1.92 -11.87
C ASN A 148 -5.54 0.83 -12.93
N GLU A 149 -4.41 0.18 -13.21
CA GLU A 149 -4.38 -0.94 -14.16
C GLU A 149 -5.15 -2.15 -13.62
N LEU A 150 -5.05 -2.45 -12.33
CA LEU A 150 -5.83 -3.52 -11.69
C LEU A 150 -7.33 -3.23 -11.79
N GLU A 151 -7.78 -2.01 -11.53
CA GLU A 151 -9.20 -1.63 -11.67
C GLU A 151 -9.71 -1.90 -13.09
N LEU A 152 -8.95 -1.52 -14.13
CA LEU A 152 -9.32 -1.79 -15.52
C LEU A 152 -9.42 -3.30 -15.80
N GLN A 153 -8.48 -4.09 -15.28
CA GLN A 153 -8.50 -5.55 -15.40
C GLN A 153 -9.69 -6.18 -14.67
N LEU A 154 -10.11 -5.63 -13.52
CA LEU A 154 -11.31 -6.07 -12.80
C LEU A 154 -12.58 -5.75 -13.60
N ILE A 155 -12.68 -4.56 -14.19
CA ILE A 155 -13.82 -4.18 -15.05
C ILE A 155 -13.92 -5.14 -16.25
N GLU A 156 -12.78 -5.43 -16.90
CA GLU A 156 -12.73 -6.38 -18.02
C GLU A 156 -13.14 -7.79 -17.58
N HIS A 157 -12.64 -8.25 -16.44
CA HIS A 157 -12.94 -9.59 -15.92
C HIS A 157 -14.41 -9.78 -15.57
N TYR A 158 -15.04 -8.79 -14.92
CA TYR A 158 -16.43 -8.88 -14.49
C TYR A 158 -17.44 -8.42 -15.56
N GLY A 159 -16.99 -7.71 -16.59
CA GLY A 159 -17.87 -7.14 -17.63
C GLY A 159 -18.72 -5.94 -17.17
N PHE A 160 -18.46 -5.41 -15.96
CA PHE A 160 -19.11 -4.21 -15.44
C PHE A 160 -18.19 -3.46 -14.47
N ASN A 161 -18.49 -2.18 -14.24
CA ASN A 161 -17.76 -1.39 -13.26
C ASN A 161 -18.28 -1.67 -11.84
N TYR A 162 -17.50 -2.45 -11.09
CA TYR A 162 -17.86 -2.87 -9.73
C TYR A 162 -17.95 -1.68 -8.75
N ARG A 163 -17.09 -0.66 -8.90
CA ARG A 163 -17.16 0.59 -8.13
C ARG A 163 -18.50 1.30 -8.32
N LYS A 164 -19.01 1.41 -9.55
CA LYS A 164 -20.34 1.98 -9.83
C LYS A 164 -21.46 1.17 -9.19
N LYS A 165 -21.35 -0.17 -9.19
CA LYS A 165 -22.34 -1.04 -8.57
C LYS A 165 -22.43 -0.80 -7.06
N ILE A 166 -21.28 -0.74 -6.36
CA ILE A 166 -21.24 -0.41 -4.93
C ILE A 166 -21.92 0.94 -4.66
N SER A 167 -21.59 1.98 -5.44
CA SER A 167 -22.16 3.32 -5.21
C SER A 167 -23.67 3.36 -5.40
N ILE A 168 -24.25 2.51 -6.26
CA ILE A 168 -25.69 2.37 -6.43
C ILE A 168 -26.32 1.67 -5.23
N ASP A 169 -25.70 0.61 -4.71
CA ASP A 169 -26.23 -0.18 -3.59
C ASP A 169 -26.19 0.58 -2.24
N VAL A 170 -25.46 1.69 -2.15
CA VAL A 170 -25.34 2.54 -0.95
C VAL A 170 -26.31 3.75 -0.98
N LEU A 171 -26.91 4.06 -2.14
CA LEU A 171 -27.87 5.15 -2.35
C LEU A 171 -29.32 4.66 -2.25
#